data_AF-A0AAQ3ME36-F1
#
_entry.id   AF-A0AAQ3ME36-F1
#
_cell.length_a   1.000
_cell.length_b   1.000
_cell.length_c   1.000
_cell.angle_alpha   90.00
_cell.angle_beta   90.00
_cell.angle_gamma   90.00
#
_symmetry.space_group_name_H-M   'P 1'
#
loop_
_entity.id
_entity.type
_entity.pdbx_description
1 polymer ?
#
loop_
_entity_poly.entity_id
_entity_poly.type
_entity_poly.pdbx_seq_one_letter_code
_entity_poly.pdbx_strand_id
1 'polypeptide(L)'
;MDESSLQFVSEIGRHLAQRTRPNKDFIVKSLRKAANTLSQIKQSPQPRTAKELRAAKKQEDALKPLSNAVVCGGLLQHADKEVRLLVAMCVTELFRLMAPEPPFEDKHLRDVFTLIINLFEDLADTASPFFSKRVKVLEIMAQLKCCVIMLEINCLDLVLEMFNIFFSVVRLNMRSISSLFVLDRFTVFLGLLSNWGKMY
;
A
#
# COMPACT_ATOMS: atom_id res chain seq x y z
N MET A 1 -0.86 20.06 12.67
CA MET A 1 -0.91 18.67 13.16
C MET A 1 -0.05 17.76 12.29
N ASP A 2 -0.10 17.91 10.95
CA ASP A 2 0.60 17.01 10.02
C ASP A 2 2.14 17.08 10.09
N GLU A 3 2.73 18.25 10.37
CA GLU A 3 4.19 18.40 10.43
C GLU A 3 4.85 17.58 11.55
N SER A 4 4.22 17.49 12.72
CA SER A 4 4.69 16.64 13.82
C SER A 4 4.55 15.14 13.47
N SER A 5 3.46 14.77 12.80
CA SER A 5 3.25 13.40 12.31
C SER A 5 4.29 12.98 11.28
N LEU A 6 4.64 13.88 10.34
CA LEU A 6 5.66 13.64 9.32
C LEU A 6 7.06 13.47 9.94
N GLN A 7 7.42 14.31 10.91
CA GLN A 7 8.69 14.16 11.65
C GLN A 7 8.75 12.84 12.41
N PHE A 8 7.64 12.43 13.04
CA PHE A 8 7.57 11.17 13.75
C PHE A 8 7.74 9.95 12.83
N VAL A 9 7.10 9.97 11.66
CA VAL A 9 7.27 8.94 10.62
C VAL A 9 8.71 8.89 10.12
N SER A 10 9.33 10.05 9.90
CA SER A 10 10.73 10.17 9.50
C SER A 10 11.68 9.50 10.50
N GLU A 11 11.46 9.74 11.80
CA GLU A 11 12.24 9.12 12.88
C GLU A 11 12.09 7.59 12.90
N ILE A 12 10.88 7.07 12.72
CA ILE A 12 10.65 5.62 12.62
C ILE A 12 11.45 5.03 11.46
N GLY A 13 11.42 5.67 10.29
CA GLY A 13 12.19 5.23 9.12
C GLY A 13 13.69 5.17 9.38
N ARG A 14 14.25 6.21 10.02
CA ARG A 14 15.67 6.25 10.41
C ARG A 14 16.03 5.13 11.39
N HIS A 15 15.20 4.91 12.41
CA HIS A 15 15.44 3.83 13.38
C HIS A 15 15.35 2.42 12.77
N LEU A 16 14.46 2.21 11.79
CA LEU A 16 14.39 0.96 11.04
C LEU A 16 15.65 0.75 10.19
N ALA A 17 16.11 1.79 9.49
CA ALA A 17 17.28 1.70 8.61
C ALA A 17 18.62 1.52 9.36
N GLN A 18 18.76 2.07 10.56
CA GLN A 18 20.00 1.98 11.35
C GLN A 18 20.29 0.58 11.91
N ARG A 19 19.28 -0.29 12.01
CA ARG A 19 19.44 -1.62 12.59
C ARG A 19 19.71 -2.65 11.49
N THR A 20 20.86 -3.30 11.56
CA THR A 20 21.25 -4.36 10.61
C THR A 20 20.44 -5.65 10.78
N ARG A 21 19.96 -5.94 12.00
CA ARG A 21 19.09 -7.11 12.31
C ARG A 21 18.06 -6.78 13.40
N PRO A 22 17.02 -6.00 13.09
CA PRO A 22 15.98 -5.70 14.05
C PRO A 22 15.20 -6.97 14.43
N ASN A 23 14.84 -7.11 15.72
CA ASN A 23 13.97 -8.20 16.15
C ASN A 23 12.51 -7.96 15.70
N LYS A 24 11.72 -9.04 15.63
CA LYS A 24 10.33 -9.00 15.16
C LYS A 24 9.49 -7.98 15.92
N ASP A 25 9.55 -7.96 17.25
CA ASP A 25 8.71 -7.09 18.08
C ASP A 25 8.99 -5.61 17.82
N PHE A 26 10.26 -5.26 17.63
CA PHE A 26 10.65 -3.91 17.25
C PHE A 26 10.09 -3.53 15.87
N ILE A 27 10.20 -4.42 14.88
CA ILE A 27 9.68 -4.19 13.52
C ILE A 27 8.17 -3.98 13.60
N VAL A 28 7.43 -4.89 14.23
CA VAL A 28 5.98 -4.84 14.36
C VAL A 28 5.54 -3.55 15.06
N LYS A 29 6.17 -3.20 16.19
CA LYS A 29 5.84 -1.98 16.93
C LYS A 29 6.12 -0.72 16.11
N SER A 30 7.21 -0.69 15.36
CA SER A 30 7.62 0.46 14.55
C SER A 30 6.69 0.65 13.35
N LEU A 31 6.47 -0.41 12.57
CA LEU A 31 5.60 -0.36 11.38
C LEU A 31 4.15 -0.10 11.76
N ARG A 32 3.64 -0.68 12.85
CA ARG A 32 2.28 -0.40 13.33
C ARG A 32 2.09 1.07 13.68
N LYS A 33 3.06 1.67 14.37
CA LYS A 33 3.04 3.11 14.67
C LYS A 33 3.07 3.94 13.39
N ALA A 34 3.97 3.62 12.46
CA ALA A 34 4.08 4.31 11.18
C ALA A 34 2.77 4.23 10.38
N ALA A 35 2.21 3.04 10.16
CA ALA A 35 0.97 2.84 9.43
C ALA A 35 -0.20 3.63 10.05
N ASN A 36 -0.33 3.56 11.38
CA ASN A 36 -1.37 4.32 12.08
C ASN A 36 -1.20 5.82 11.90
N THR A 37 0.02 6.35 12.08
CA THR A 37 0.29 7.79 11.88
C THR A 37 0.03 8.22 10.43
N LEU A 38 0.52 7.47 9.45
CA LEU A 38 0.33 7.76 8.02
C LEU A 38 -1.15 7.83 7.65
N SER A 39 -1.96 6.89 8.15
CA SER A 39 -3.41 6.85 7.86
C SER A 39 -4.17 8.10 8.31
N GLN A 40 -3.65 8.85 9.29
CA GLN A 40 -4.25 10.09 9.78
C GLN A 40 -3.81 11.33 9.00
N ILE A 41 -2.73 11.23 8.22
CA ILE A 41 -2.23 12.35 7.41
C ILE A 41 -3.15 12.48 6.19
N LYS A 42 -3.74 13.66 6.00
CA LYS A 42 -4.56 13.96 4.83
C LYS A 42 -3.67 14.13 3.61
N GLN A 43 -4.10 13.60 2.47
CA GLN A 43 -3.40 13.84 1.21
C GLN A 43 -3.50 15.33 0.85
N SER A 44 -2.36 15.94 0.51
CA SER A 44 -2.32 17.32 0.05
C SER A 44 -2.90 17.41 -1.37
N PRO A 45 -3.62 18.48 -1.73
CA PRO A 45 -3.97 18.76 -3.12
C PRO A 45 -2.73 18.84 -4.01
N GLN A 46 -2.92 18.59 -5.31
CA GLN A 46 -1.86 18.76 -6.30
C GLN A 46 -1.32 20.19 -6.27
N PRO A 47 0.02 20.38 -6.20
CA PRO A 47 0.61 21.71 -6.06
C PRO A 47 0.38 22.53 -7.33
N ARG A 48 -0.22 23.71 -7.18
CA ARG A 48 -0.45 24.67 -8.29
C ARG A 48 0.38 25.94 -8.15
N THR A 49 0.93 26.17 -6.96
CA THR A 49 1.77 27.32 -6.62
C THR A 49 3.15 26.87 -6.16
N ALA A 50 4.14 27.77 -6.25
CA ALA A 50 5.49 27.50 -5.75
C ALA A 50 5.51 27.20 -4.24
N LYS A 51 4.58 27.78 -3.46
CA LYS A 51 4.46 27.51 -2.03
C LYS A 51 3.97 26.09 -1.77
N GLU A 52 2.97 25.62 -2.50
CA GLU A 52 2.44 24.25 -2.39
C GLU A 52 3.47 23.22 -2.86
N LEU A 53 4.20 23.52 -3.94
CA LEU A 53 5.27 22.64 -4.43
C LEU A 53 6.37 22.45 -3.37
N ARG A 54 6.78 23.53 -2.69
CA ARG A 54 7.74 23.46 -1.57
C ARG A 54 7.19 22.64 -0.39
N ALA A 55 5.90 22.76 -0.09
CA ALA A 55 5.26 21.97 0.97
C ALA A 55 5.18 20.48 0.61
N ALA A 56 4.82 20.15 -0.64
CA ALA A 56 4.80 18.79 -1.16
C ALA A 56 6.20 18.17 -1.12
N LYS A 57 7.24 18.91 -1.53
CA LYS A 57 8.63 18.46 -1.44
C LYS A 57 9.06 18.19 0.00
N LYS A 58 8.72 19.09 0.93
CA LYS A 58 9.01 18.90 2.35
C LYS A 58 8.32 17.66 2.94
N GLN A 59 7.10 17.37 2.51
CA GLN A 59 6.40 16.14 2.87
C GLN A 59 7.11 14.91 2.32
N GLU A 60 7.43 14.91 1.02
CA GLU A 60 8.16 13.83 0.36
C GLU A 60 9.50 13.54 1.08
N ASP A 61 10.28 14.58 1.38
CA ASP A 61 11.56 14.48 2.08
C ASP A 61 11.39 13.88 3.50
N ALA A 62 10.30 14.22 4.20
CA ALA A 62 10.02 13.66 5.52
C ALA A 62 9.61 12.17 5.46
N LEU A 63 8.95 11.73 4.38
CA LEU A 63 8.52 10.34 4.18
C LEU A 63 9.65 9.44 3.64
N LYS A 64 10.64 10.02 2.97
CA LYS A 64 11.74 9.31 2.31
C LYS A 64 12.51 8.32 3.21
N PRO A 65 12.83 8.63 4.49
CA PRO A 65 13.49 7.67 5.37
C PRO A 65 12.68 6.39 5.60
N LEU A 66 11.35 6.50 5.74
CA LEU A 66 10.51 5.32 5.89
C LEU A 66 10.40 4.56 4.56
N SER A 67 10.20 5.28 3.45
CA SER A 67 10.14 4.69 2.10
C SER A 67 11.38 3.82 1.83
N ASN A 68 12.58 4.36 2.08
CA ASN A 68 13.82 3.63 1.92
C ASN A 68 13.94 2.43 2.88
N ALA A 69 13.53 2.61 4.14
CA ALA A 69 13.62 1.53 5.12
C ALA A 69 12.74 0.32 4.75
N VAL A 70 11.55 0.54 4.20
CA VAL A 70 10.64 -0.56 3.84
C VAL A 70 11.11 -1.36 2.61
N VAL A 71 11.76 -0.72 1.63
CA VAL A 71 12.22 -1.41 0.40
C VAL A 71 13.65 -1.95 0.51
N CYS A 72 14.56 -1.26 1.21
CA CYS A 72 15.96 -1.68 1.31
C CYS A 72 16.25 -2.64 2.47
N GLY A 73 15.36 -2.74 3.46
CA GLY A 73 15.60 -3.51 4.69
C GLY A 73 15.22 -5.00 4.62
N GLY A 74 14.92 -5.54 3.43
CA GLY A 74 14.40 -6.90 3.26
C GLY A 74 13.00 -7.12 3.87
N LEU A 75 12.34 -6.03 4.31
CA LEU A 75 11.04 -6.10 4.99
C LEU A 75 9.91 -6.57 4.07
N LEU A 76 10.00 -6.30 2.77
CA LEU A 76 9.03 -6.76 1.77
C LEU A 76 8.91 -8.29 1.74
N GLN A 77 10.01 -9.00 1.95
CA GLN A 77 10.09 -10.46 1.88
C GLN A 77 10.20 -11.11 3.27
N HIS A 78 9.88 -10.39 4.35
CA HIS A 78 10.01 -10.89 5.71
C HIS A 78 9.14 -12.14 5.92
N ALA A 79 9.65 -13.15 6.64
CA ALA A 79 8.98 -14.45 6.80
C ALA A 79 7.64 -14.37 7.57
N ASP A 80 7.53 -13.41 8.49
CA ASP A 80 6.34 -13.22 9.32
C ASP A 80 5.19 -12.51 8.58
N LYS A 81 3.98 -13.11 8.63
CA LYS A 81 2.77 -12.59 7.96
C LYS A 81 2.32 -11.23 8.51
N GLU A 82 2.42 -10.99 9.82
CA GLU A 82 2.02 -9.72 10.41
C GLU A 82 2.97 -8.60 9.98
N VAL A 83 4.28 -8.87 9.96
CA VAL A 83 5.27 -7.92 9.44
C VAL A 83 4.93 -7.56 7.99
N ARG A 84 4.71 -8.54 7.10
CA ARG A 84 4.35 -8.28 5.70
C ARG A 84 3.08 -7.43 5.56
N LEU A 85 2.04 -7.73 6.34
CA LEU A 85 0.82 -6.92 6.37
C LEU A 85 1.11 -5.46 6.78
N LEU A 86 1.90 -5.24 7.82
CA LEU A 86 2.24 -3.90 8.29
C LEU A 86 3.11 -3.13 7.30
N VAL A 87 4.03 -3.82 6.59
CA VAL A 87 4.79 -3.24 5.49
C VAL A 87 3.85 -2.83 4.36
N ALA A 88 2.94 -3.72 3.94
CA ALA A 88 1.95 -3.42 2.91
C ALA A 88 1.09 -2.19 3.28
N MET A 89 0.63 -2.09 4.53
CA MET A 89 -0.09 -0.91 5.02
C MET A 89 0.74 0.37 4.89
N CYS A 90 2.00 0.37 5.36
CA CYS A 90 2.87 1.55 5.25
C CYS A 90 3.10 1.95 3.79
N VAL A 91 3.41 0.98 2.94
CA VAL A 91 3.65 1.16 1.51
C VAL A 91 2.42 1.74 0.80
N THR A 92 1.23 1.20 1.05
CA THR A 92 -0.01 1.74 0.44
C THR A 92 -0.32 3.16 0.90
N GLU A 93 -0.07 3.50 2.16
CA GLU A 93 -0.25 4.86 2.65
C GLU A 93 0.81 5.83 2.06
N LEU A 94 2.04 5.37 1.85
CA LEU A 94 3.07 6.16 1.14
C LEU A 94 2.63 6.45 -0.29
N PHE A 95 2.10 5.46 -1.02
CA PHE A 95 1.49 5.66 -2.34
C PHE A 95 0.40 6.73 -2.30
N ARG A 96 -0.51 6.68 -1.32
CA ARG A 96 -1.57 7.67 -1.16
C ARG A 96 -1.04 9.08 -0.91
N LEU A 97 -0.01 9.21 -0.08
CA LEU A 97 0.53 10.50 0.34
C LEU A 97 1.50 11.12 -0.69
N MET A 98 2.12 10.31 -1.55
CA MET A 98 3.09 10.77 -2.55
C MET A 98 2.49 10.85 -3.96
N ALA A 99 1.26 10.38 -4.16
CA ALA A 99 0.54 10.53 -5.42
C ALA A 99 0.56 11.98 -5.94
N PRO A 100 0.74 12.17 -7.26
CA PRO A 100 0.43 11.23 -8.32
C PRO A 100 1.58 10.28 -8.68
N GLU A 101 2.81 10.62 -8.28
CA GLU A 101 3.99 9.83 -8.58
C GLU A 101 4.14 8.67 -7.60
N PRO A 102 4.61 7.49 -8.06
CA PRO A 102 4.87 6.37 -7.18
C PRO A 102 5.98 6.73 -6.17
N PRO A 103 5.88 6.25 -4.92
CA PRO A 103 6.81 6.59 -3.84
C PRO A 103 8.16 5.85 -3.92
N PHE A 104 8.32 4.93 -4.88
CA PHE A 104 9.49 4.07 -5.06
C PHE A 104 9.97 4.08 -6.51
N GLU A 105 11.26 3.83 -6.69
CA GLU A 105 11.84 3.57 -8.02
C GLU A 105 11.30 2.26 -8.62
N ASP A 106 11.20 2.19 -9.94
CA ASP A 106 10.65 1.05 -10.71
C ASP A 106 11.22 -0.31 -10.29
N LYS A 107 12.53 -0.36 -9.97
CA LYS A 107 13.23 -1.57 -9.53
C LYS A 107 12.63 -2.19 -8.25
N HIS A 108 11.95 -1.39 -7.43
CA HIS A 108 11.31 -1.82 -6.19
C HIS A 108 9.80 -2.04 -6.34
N LEU A 109 9.18 -1.44 -7.36
CA LEU A 109 7.72 -1.48 -7.53
C LEU A 109 7.19 -2.90 -7.74
N ARG A 110 7.93 -3.75 -8.46
CA ARG A 110 7.55 -5.15 -8.65
C ARG A 110 7.43 -5.90 -7.31
N ASP A 111 8.46 -5.85 -6.47
CA ASP A 111 8.47 -6.51 -5.15
C ASP A 111 7.37 -5.95 -4.23
N VAL A 112 7.14 -4.65 -4.30
CA VAL A 112 6.06 -3.97 -3.58
C VAL A 112 4.68 -4.49 -4.00
N PHE A 113 4.42 -4.58 -5.31
CA PHE A 113 3.14 -5.08 -5.80
C PHE A 113 2.97 -6.57 -5.54
N THR A 114 4.02 -7.38 -5.67
CA THR A 114 3.99 -8.79 -5.28
C THR A 114 3.60 -8.96 -3.80
N LEU A 115 4.19 -8.17 -2.89
CA LEU A 115 3.81 -8.18 -1.47
C LEU A 115 2.32 -7.89 -1.27
N ILE A 116 1.80 -6.85 -1.93
CA ILE A 116 0.41 -6.41 -1.79
C ILE A 116 -0.56 -7.45 -2.38
N ILE A 117 -0.25 -8.00 -3.55
CA ILE A 117 -1.07 -9.01 -4.24
C ILE A 117 -1.17 -10.29 -3.39
N ASN A 118 -0.05 -10.77 -2.86
CA ASN A 118 -0.01 -11.95 -1.99
C ASN A 118 -0.85 -11.76 -0.72
N LEU A 119 -1.04 -10.52 -0.26
CA LEU A 119 -1.92 -10.24 0.87
C LEU A 119 -3.40 -10.51 0.55
N PHE A 120 -3.79 -10.41 -0.72
CA PHE A 120 -5.18 -10.58 -1.16
C PHE A 120 -5.64 -12.03 -1.23
N GLU A 121 -4.73 -13.00 -1.23
CA GLU A 121 -5.08 -14.42 -1.08
C GLU A 121 -5.87 -14.69 0.20
N ASP A 122 -5.48 -14.00 1.29
CA ASP A 122 -6.12 -14.13 2.60
C ASP A 122 -7.42 -13.31 2.74
N LEU A 123 -7.96 -12.71 1.66
CA LEU A 123 -9.26 -12.00 1.71
C LEU A 123 -10.44 -12.96 1.83
N ALA A 124 -10.25 -14.26 1.57
CA ALA A 124 -11.27 -15.26 1.82
C ALA A 124 -11.54 -15.46 3.32
N ASP A 125 -10.54 -15.25 4.17
CA ASP A 125 -10.66 -15.38 5.63
C ASP A 125 -11.22 -14.10 6.27
N THR A 126 -12.55 -13.99 6.29
CA THR A 126 -13.27 -12.83 6.84
C THR A 126 -13.32 -12.82 8.37
N ALA A 127 -13.02 -13.95 9.02
CA ALA A 127 -12.94 -14.04 10.48
C ALA A 127 -11.59 -13.54 11.02
N SER A 128 -10.59 -13.41 10.15
CA SER A 128 -9.26 -12.91 10.48
C SER A 128 -9.30 -11.52 11.15
N PRO A 129 -8.58 -11.30 12.26
CA PRO A 129 -8.41 -9.95 12.84
C PRO A 129 -7.65 -8.97 11.93
N PHE A 130 -7.11 -9.47 10.82
CA PHE A 130 -6.42 -8.71 9.80
C PHE A 130 -7.31 -8.37 8.59
N PHE A 131 -8.52 -8.94 8.48
CA PHE A 131 -9.39 -8.77 7.31
C PHE A 131 -9.64 -7.29 6.97
N SER A 132 -10.05 -6.48 7.95
CA SER A 132 -10.30 -5.04 7.76
C SER A 132 -9.07 -4.27 7.27
N LYS A 133 -7.87 -4.69 7.69
CA LYS A 133 -6.61 -4.08 7.25
C LYS A 133 -6.30 -4.43 5.80
N ARG A 134 -6.54 -5.69 5.39
CA ARG A 134 -6.39 -6.13 4.00
C ARG A 134 -7.36 -5.42 3.06
N VAL A 135 -8.61 -5.27 3.48
CA VAL A 135 -9.62 -4.51 2.73
C VAL A 135 -9.19 -3.05 2.57
N LYS A 136 -8.64 -2.42 3.61
CA LYS A 136 -8.16 -1.03 3.52
C LYS A 136 -7.02 -0.87 2.50
N VAL A 137 -6.09 -1.83 2.46
CA VAL A 137 -5.01 -1.89 1.45
C VAL A 137 -5.60 -1.99 0.04
N LEU A 138 -6.59 -2.87 -0.17
CA LEU A 138 -7.29 -3.01 -1.45
C LEU A 138 -7.99 -1.72 -1.88
N GLU A 139 -8.68 -1.04 -0.96
CA GLU A 139 -9.38 0.23 -1.24
C GLU A 139 -8.41 1.32 -1.72
N ILE A 140 -7.25 1.47 -1.08
CA ILE A 140 -6.23 2.46 -1.49
C ILE A 140 -5.64 2.11 -2.86
N MET A 141 -5.31 0.83 -3.09
CA MET A 141 -4.81 0.35 -4.39
C MET A 141 -5.79 0.64 -5.53
N ALA A 142 -7.09 0.45 -5.29
CA ALA A 142 -8.14 0.76 -6.24
C ALA A 142 -8.21 2.26 -6.53
N GLN A 143 -8.24 3.10 -5.48
CA GLN A 143 -8.30 4.55 -5.60
C GLN A 143 -7.14 5.13 -6.42
N LEU A 144 -5.94 4.59 -6.23
CA LEU A 144 -4.72 5.02 -6.93
C LEU A 144 -4.54 4.36 -8.29
N LYS A 145 -5.48 3.51 -8.71
CA LYS A 145 -5.43 2.77 -9.97
C LYS A 145 -4.11 2.04 -10.16
N CYS A 146 -3.61 1.39 -9.11
CA CYS A 146 -2.29 0.74 -9.13
C CYS A 146 -2.15 -0.35 -10.21
N CYS A 147 -3.25 -0.86 -10.75
CA CYS A 147 -3.23 -1.69 -11.96
C CYS A 147 -2.60 -1.00 -13.17
N VAL A 148 -2.89 0.29 -13.37
CA VAL A 148 -2.30 1.09 -14.45
C VAL A 148 -0.79 1.22 -14.22
N ILE A 149 -0.38 1.53 -12.99
CA ILE A 149 1.04 1.60 -12.61
C ILE A 149 1.75 0.27 -12.91
N MET A 150 1.13 -0.87 -12.56
CA MET A 150 1.69 -2.20 -12.87
C MET A 150 1.85 -2.44 -14.38
N LEU A 151 0.91 -1.97 -15.20
CA LEU A 151 1.00 -2.08 -16.65
C LEU A 151 2.12 -1.18 -17.22
N GLU A 152 2.27 0.04 -16.69
CA GLU A 152 3.32 0.99 -17.10
C GLU A 152 4.73 0.44 -16.84
N ILE A 153 4.92 -0.31 -15.75
CA ILE A 153 6.18 -0.98 -15.43
C ILE A 153 6.30 -2.40 -16.00
N ASN A 154 5.49 -2.76 -17.00
CA ASN A 154 5.50 -4.06 -17.69
C ASN A 154 5.28 -5.30 -16.78
N CYS A 155 4.52 -5.17 -15.70
CA CYS A 155 4.17 -6.26 -14.78
C CYS A 155 2.79 -6.87 -15.09
N LEU A 156 2.54 -7.24 -16.35
CA LEU A 156 1.27 -7.87 -16.78
C LEU A 156 1.01 -9.20 -16.06
N ASP A 157 2.07 -9.95 -15.74
CA ASP A 157 2.00 -11.20 -15.00
C ASP A 157 1.41 -11.00 -13.60
N LEU A 158 1.83 -9.95 -12.89
CA LEU A 158 1.26 -9.60 -11.58
C LEU A 158 -0.21 -9.17 -11.68
N VAL A 159 -0.58 -8.45 -12.74
CA VAL A 159 -1.99 -8.10 -13.00
C VAL A 159 -2.84 -9.36 -13.14
N LEU A 160 -2.39 -10.33 -13.94
CA LEU A 160 -3.09 -11.60 -14.14
C LEU A 160 -3.16 -12.43 -12.85
N GLU A 161 -2.07 -12.50 -12.08
CA GLU A 161 -2.03 -13.16 -10.77
C GLU A 161 -3.05 -12.56 -9.81
N MET A 162 -3.10 -11.23 -9.72
CA MET A 162 -4.07 -10.51 -8.90
C MET A 162 -5.51 -10.85 -9.29
N PHE A 163 -5.83 -10.88 -10.59
CA PHE A 163 -7.16 -11.30 -11.04
C PHE A 163 -7.48 -12.76 -10.69
N ASN A 164 -6.53 -13.68 -10.84
CA ASN A 164 -6.70 -15.08 -10.47
C ASN A 164 -6.97 -15.23 -8.96
N ILE A 165 -6.27 -14.48 -8.12
CA ILE A 165 -6.49 -14.44 -6.68
C ILE A 165 -7.91 -13.95 -6.39
N PHE A 166 -8.35 -12.84 -6.98
CA PHE A 166 -9.69 -12.33 -6.75
C PHE A 166 -10.78 -13.30 -7.21
N PHE A 167 -10.64 -13.93 -8.38
CA PHE A 167 -11.59 -14.97 -8.81
C PHE A 167 -11.62 -16.16 -7.85
N SER A 168 -10.48 -16.54 -7.29
CA SER A 168 -10.39 -17.63 -6.32
C SER A 168 -11.08 -17.28 -4.99
N VAL A 169 -10.81 -16.09 -4.45
CA VAL A 169 -11.46 -15.58 -3.23
C VAL A 169 -12.98 -15.50 -3.41
N VAL A 170 -13.44 -14.98 -4.56
CA VAL A 170 -14.87 -14.88 -4.87
C VAL A 170 -15.50 -16.27 -4.94
N ARG A 171 -14.88 -17.24 -5.62
CA ARG A 171 -15.37 -18.63 -5.69
C ARG A 171 -15.50 -19.29 -4.33
N LEU A 172 -14.51 -19.13 -3.44
CA LEU A 172 -14.53 -19.70 -2.09
C LEU A 172 -15.65 -19.11 -1.22
N ASN A 173 -15.96 -17.82 -1.43
CA ASN A 173 -16.95 -17.10 -0.65
C ASN A 173 -18.38 -17.18 -1.23
N MET A 174 -18.61 -17.87 -2.37
CA MET A 174 -19.91 -17.99 -3.08
C MET A 174 -21.12 -18.46 -2.22
N ARG A 175 -20.90 -18.85 -0.95
CA ARG A 175 -21.95 -19.27 -0.01
C ARG A 175 -22.20 -18.30 1.16
N SER A 176 -21.52 -17.15 1.22
CA SER A 176 -21.61 -16.18 2.32
C SER A 176 -21.82 -14.74 1.81
N ILE A 177 -22.54 -13.91 2.57
CA ILE A 177 -22.78 -12.47 2.31
C ILE A 177 -21.45 -11.70 2.14
N SER A 178 -20.37 -12.19 2.73
CA SER A 178 -19.02 -11.64 2.57
C SER A 178 -18.51 -11.66 1.11
N SER A 179 -19.04 -12.55 0.27
CA SER A 179 -18.71 -12.56 -1.17
C SER A 179 -19.20 -11.30 -1.89
N LEU A 180 -20.39 -10.77 -1.53
CA LEU A 180 -20.92 -9.55 -2.14
C LEU A 180 -20.08 -8.33 -1.79
N PHE A 181 -19.46 -8.26 -0.60
CA PHE A 181 -18.56 -7.16 -0.25
C PHE A 181 -17.24 -7.22 -1.03
N VAL A 182 -16.65 -8.40 -1.19
CA VAL A 182 -15.43 -8.56 -1.98
C VAL A 182 -15.72 -8.34 -3.46
N LEU A 183 -16.84 -8.86 -3.97
CA LEU A 183 -17.33 -8.60 -5.33
C LEU A 183 -17.65 -7.13 -5.56
N ASP A 184 -18.31 -6.42 -4.63
CA ASP A 184 -18.60 -4.99 -4.75
C ASP A 184 -17.31 -4.18 -4.84
N ARG A 185 -16.33 -4.47 -3.97
CA ARG A 185 -15.02 -3.78 -3.98
C ARG A 185 -14.17 -4.15 -5.20
N PHE A 186 -14.25 -5.41 -5.67
CA PHE A 186 -13.66 -5.84 -6.94
C PHE A 186 -14.38 -5.24 -8.15
N THR A 187 -15.69 -5.02 -8.07
CA THR A 187 -16.51 -4.36 -9.11
C THR A 187 -16.24 -2.86 -9.12
N VAL A 188 -15.91 -2.24 -7.99
CA VAL A 188 -15.36 -0.88 -7.94
C VAL A 188 -13.99 -0.85 -8.63
N PHE A 189 -13.12 -1.83 -8.38
CA PHE A 189 -11.84 -1.96 -9.07
C PHE A 189 -12.00 -2.11 -10.60
N LEU A 190 -12.90 -2.99 -11.04
CA LEU A 190 -13.26 -3.17 -12.46
C LEU A 190 -14.03 -1.96 -13.03
N GLY A 191 -14.84 -1.27 -12.23
CA GLY A 191 -15.59 -0.07 -12.61
C GLY A 191 -14.68 1.14 -12.84
N LEU A 192 -13.58 1.22 -12.10
CA LEU A 192 -12.51 2.19 -12.33
C LEU A 192 -11.73 1.89 -13.61
N LEU A 193 -11.63 0.60 -14.00
CA LEU A 193 -11.08 0.18 -15.29
C LEU A 193 -12.10 0.35 -16.45
N SER A 194 -13.40 0.18 -16.23
CA SER A 194 -14.40 0.34 -17.30
C SER A 194 -14.65 1.81 -17.67
N ASN A 195 -14.46 2.74 -16.73
CA ASN A 195 -14.43 4.18 -17.02
C ASN A 195 -13.16 4.62 -17.79
N TRP A 196 -12.14 3.76 -17.92
CA TRP A 196 -10.96 4.01 -18.74
C TRP A 196 -11.27 3.87 -20.23
N GLY A 197 -12.09 2.90 -20.62
CA GLY A 197 -12.57 2.73 -22.01
C GLY A 197 -13.52 3.82 -22.50
N LYS A 198 -13.87 4.80 -21.65
CA LYS A 198 -14.65 6.00 -21.99
C LYS A 198 -13.82 7.28 -22.02
N MET A 199 -12.53 7.22 -21.69
CA MET A 199 -11.60 8.37 -21.72
C MET A 199 -10.65 8.34 -22.92
N TYR A 200 -10.88 7.44 -23.88
CA TYR A 200 -10.26 7.43 -25.21
C TYR A 200 -11.33 7.19 -26.27
#